data_AF-A0A124PCQ9-F1
#
_entry.id   AF-A0A124PCQ9-F1
#
_cell.length_a   1.000
_cell.length_b   1.000
_cell.length_c   1.000
_cell.angle_alpha   90.00
_cell.angle_beta   90.00
_cell.angle_gamma   90.00
#
_symmetry.space_group_name_H-M   'P 1'
#
loop_
_entity.id
_entity.type
_entity.pdbx_description
1 polymer ?
#
loop_
_entity_poly.entity_id
_entity_poly.type
_entity_poly.pdbx_seq_one_letter_code
_entity_poly.pdbx_strand_id
1 'polypeptide(L)'
;MSSEISQLHRVLVPVANAKAIYAAFGSRMPGFFRIIAKGHAPLHVGHIRLAPELHFMDGVVLKVMGTAKRPSPSVRHYTTPVYSFESRYHKEIFIRGANGIIPVPVDLLRDDTADTDVDALYVD
;
A
#
# COMPACT_ATOMS: atom_id res chain seq x y z
N MET A 1 23.27 1.22 32.54
CA MET A 1 22.32 0.35 31.84
C MET A 1 22.15 0.88 30.43
N SER A 2 22.64 0.15 29.43
CA SER A 2 22.71 0.62 28.04
C SER A 2 21.30 0.66 27.44
N SER A 3 20.84 1.84 27.04
CA SER A 3 19.64 1.99 26.24
C SER A 3 19.95 1.51 24.82
N GLU A 4 19.90 0.20 24.60
CA GLU A 4 19.72 -0.35 23.26
C GLU A 4 18.36 0.11 22.74
N ILE A 5 18.35 1.30 22.17
CA ILE A 5 17.32 1.75 21.24
C ILE A 5 17.40 0.75 20.10
N SER A 6 16.56 -0.28 20.17
CA SER A 6 16.40 -1.29 19.13
C SER A 6 16.11 -0.54 17.83
N GLN A 7 17.13 -0.41 16.98
CA GLN A 7 16.99 0.25 15.69
C GLN A 7 15.99 -0.58 14.91
N LEU A 8 14.75 -0.11 14.84
CA LEU A 8 13.70 -0.70 14.01
C LEU A 8 14.14 -0.53 12.54
N HIS A 9 14.84 -1.52 12.00
CA HIS A 9 15.31 -1.50 10.62
C HIS A 9 14.10 -1.61 9.70
N ARG A 10 13.81 -0.50 9.00
CA ARG A 10 12.76 -0.47 7.98
C ARG A 10 13.25 -1.23 6.76
N VAL A 11 12.46 -2.19 6.30
CA VAL A 11 12.78 -3.04 5.14
C VAL A 11 11.65 -3.00 4.13
N LEU A 12 11.98 -3.15 2.85
CA LEU A 12 10.98 -3.43 1.83
C LEU A 12 10.43 -4.84 2.02
N VAL A 13 9.16 -5.03 1.70
CA VAL A 13 8.47 -6.33 1.81
C VAL A 13 8.05 -6.81 0.42
N PRO A 14 8.20 -8.10 0.08
CA PRO A 14 7.73 -8.63 -1.20
C PRO A 14 6.22 -8.49 -1.36
N VAL A 15 5.76 -8.04 -2.53
CA VAL A 15 4.34 -7.81 -2.83
C VAL A 15 3.87 -8.83 -3.85
N ALA A 16 2.77 -9.53 -3.56
CA ALA A 16 2.17 -10.48 -4.50
C ALA A 16 1.11 -9.81 -5.37
N ASN A 17 0.26 -8.99 -4.76
CA ASN A 17 -0.76 -8.20 -5.46
C ASN A 17 -1.06 -6.89 -4.72
N ALA A 18 -1.78 -6.00 -5.38
CA ALA A 18 -2.29 -4.78 -4.81
C ALA A 18 -3.59 -4.38 -5.52
N LYS A 19 -4.44 -3.63 -4.83
CA LYS A 19 -5.69 -3.09 -5.36
C LYS A 19 -5.74 -1.60 -5.09
N ALA A 20 -6.15 -0.83 -6.09
CA ALA A 20 -6.25 0.61 -6.02
C ALA A 20 -7.62 1.05 -6.52
N ILE A 21 -8.31 1.83 -5.70
CA ILE A 21 -9.58 2.45 -6.05
C ILE A 21 -9.40 3.96 -6.00
N TYR A 22 -10.02 4.66 -6.94
CA TYR A 22 -10.16 6.11 -6.92
C TYR A 22 -11.64 6.48 -6.84
N ALA A 23 -12.00 7.24 -5.81
CA ALA A 23 -13.34 7.80 -5.65
C ALA A 23 -13.29 9.31 -5.86
N ALA A 24 -14.08 9.83 -6.78
CA ALA A 24 -14.23 11.27 -7.01
C ALA A 24 -15.55 11.76 -6.41
N PHE A 25 -15.48 12.76 -5.53
CA PHE A 25 -16.66 13.44 -5.00
C PHE A 25 -16.98 14.65 -5.89
N GLY A 26 -17.74 14.42 -6.96
CA GLY A 26 -18.13 15.47 -7.91
C GLY A 26 -17.02 16.01 -8.85
N SER A 27 -17.44 16.80 -9.84
CA SER A 27 -16.62 17.22 -11.00
C SER A 27 -15.53 18.27 -10.71
N ARG A 28 -15.47 18.82 -9.50
CA ARG A 28 -14.60 19.96 -9.14
C ARG A 28 -13.67 19.73 -7.95
N MET A 29 -13.80 18.61 -7.23
CA MET A 29 -12.92 18.28 -6.11
C MET A 29 -11.95 17.17 -6.51
N PRO A 30 -10.69 17.21 -6.03
CA PRO A 30 -9.81 16.07 -6.15
C PRO A 30 -10.43 14.88 -5.42
N GLY A 31 -10.40 13.72 -6.06
CA GLY A 31 -10.80 12.47 -5.45
C GLY A 31 -9.72 11.88 -4.53
N PHE A 32 -10.05 10.75 -3.93
CA PHE A 32 -9.16 10.02 -3.03
C PHE A 32 -8.82 8.66 -3.59
N PHE A 33 -7.54 8.32 -3.51
CA PHE A 33 -7.10 6.94 -3.64
C PHE A 33 -7.35 6.18 -2.36
N ARG A 34 -7.70 4.89 -2.49
CA ARG A 34 -7.70 3.91 -1.40
C ARG A 34 -7.01 2.66 -1.91
N ILE A 35 -5.91 2.28 -1.25
CA ILE A 35 -5.00 1.26 -1.77
C ILE A 35 -4.66 0.26 -0.67
N ILE A 36 -4.61 -1.01 -1.04
CA ILE A 36 -4.04 -2.08 -0.23
C ILE A 36 -3.00 -2.86 -1.03
N ALA A 37 -2.05 -3.46 -0.32
CA ALA A 37 -1.13 -4.45 -0.89
C ALA A 37 -1.21 -5.75 -0.08
N LYS A 38 -1.18 -6.90 -0.77
CA LYS A 38 -1.08 -8.21 -0.15
C LYS A 38 0.18 -8.93 -0.61
N GLY A 39 0.67 -9.84 0.22
CA GLY A 39 1.87 -10.60 -0.10
C GLY A 39 2.25 -11.59 0.98
N HIS A 40 3.47 -12.10 0.85
CA HIS A 40 4.08 -13.00 1.82
C HIS A 40 5.29 -12.32 2.43
N ALA A 41 5.37 -12.34 3.76
CA ALA A 41 6.47 -11.76 4.49
C ALA A 41 7.02 -12.75 5.52
N PRO A 42 8.34 -12.77 5.76
CA PRO A 42 8.89 -13.49 6.89
C PRO A 42 8.23 -13.04 8.20
N LEU A 43 7.99 -13.96 9.15
CA LEU A 43 7.30 -13.67 10.42
C LEU A 43 7.99 -12.56 11.22
N HIS A 44 9.31 -12.46 11.07
CA HIS A 44 10.13 -11.46 11.73
C HIS A 44 9.92 -10.03 11.20
N VAL A 45 9.25 -9.86 10.06
CA VAL A 45 8.88 -8.54 9.54
C VAL A 45 7.50 -8.19 10.08
N GLY A 46 7.37 -7.12 10.88
CA GLY A 46 6.11 -6.64 11.45
C GLY A 46 5.71 -5.25 10.92
N HIS A 47 4.55 -4.74 11.34
CA HIS A 47 4.08 -3.38 11.04
C HIS A 47 4.13 -3.00 9.55
N ILE A 48 3.71 -3.95 8.70
CA ILE A 48 3.75 -3.82 7.24
C ILE A 48 2.71 -2.80 6.79
N ARG A 49 3.11 -1.79 6.04
CA ARG A 49 2.27 -0.69 5.57
C ARG A 49 2.74 -0.11 4.26
N LEU A 50 1.85 0.60 3.57
CA LEU A 50 2.18 1.45 2.44
C LEU A 50 2.76 2.79 2.93
N ALA A 51 3.68 3.35 2.16
CA ALA A 51 4.26 4.68 2.37
C ALA A 51 4.59 5.35 1.04
N PRO A 52 4.48 6.69 0.91
CA PRO A 52 4.79 7.38 -0.34
C PRO A 52 6.28 7.33 -0.68
N GLU A 53 6.61 7.17 -1.96
CA GLU A 53 7.96 7.30 -2.49
C GLU A 53 8.18 8.71 -3.06
N LEU A 54 8.86 9.56 -2.29
CA LEU A 54 9.00 11.00 -2.58
C LEU A 54 9.95 11.35 -3.76
N HIS A 55 10.58 10.36 -4.40
CA HIS A 55 11.61 10.60 -5.43
C HIS A 55 11.32 9.93 -6.77
N PHE A 56 10.07 9.53 -7.02
CA PHE A 56 9.69 8.97 -8.32
C PHE A 56 9.22 10.10 -9.24
N MET A 57 9.84 10.20 -10.41
CA MET A 57 9.67 11.37 -11.28
C MET A 57 8.33 11.40 -12.04
N ASP A 58 7.67 10.25 -12.22
CA ASP A 58 6.44 10.15 -13.01
C ASP A 58 5.38 9.27 -12.34
N GLY A 59 4.29 9.87 -11.87
CA GLY A 59 3.13 9.16 -11.34
C GLY A 59 3.15 8.92 -9.83
N VAL A 60 2.21 8.09 -9.36
CA VAL A 60 2.04 7.77 -7.94
C VAL A 60 2.79 6.47 -7.64
N VAL A 61 3.79 6.55 -6.74
CA VAL A 61 4.51 5.37 -6.26
C VAL A 61 4.42 5.25 -4.75
N LEU A 62 4.00 4.08 -4.29
CA LEU A 62 4.02 3.70 -2.87
C LEU A 62 4.99 2.54 -2.66
N LYS A 63 5.62 2.49 -1.49
CA LYS A 63 6.45 1.37 -1.03
C LYS A 63 5.68 0.54 -0.02
N VAL A 64 5.81 -0.78 -0.09
CA VAL A 64 5.42 -1.65 1.02
C VAL A 64 6.61 -1.83 1.95
N MET A 65 6.51 -1.26 3.14
CA MET A 65 7.56 -1.25 4.15
C MET A 65 7.11 -2.02 5.38
N GLY A 66 8.04 -2.73 6.00
CA GLY A 66 7.87 -3.36 7.30
C GLY A 66 9.02 -3.04 8.22
N THR A 67 8.94 -3.54 9.44
CA THR A 67 9.97 -3.41 10.46
C THR A 67 10.53 -4.78 10.76
N ALA A 68 11.83 -4.97 10.54
CA ALA A 68 12.51 -6.21 10.85
C ALA A 68 12.68 -6.38 12.37
N LYS A 69 12.42 -7.59 12.86
CA LYS A 69 12.69 -8.08 14.22
C LYS A 69 13.63 -9.28 14.13
N ARG A 70 13.77 -10.04 15.23
CA ARG A 70 14.62 -11.24 15.30
C ARG A 70 14.29 -12.23 14.16
N PRO A 71 15.29 -12.67 13.37
CA PRO A 71 15.06 -13.54 12.22
C PRO A 71 14.26 -14.81 12.55
N SER A 72 13.37 -15.18 11.64
CA SER A 72 12.59 -16.41 11.68
C SER A 72 12.42 -16.91 10.24
N PRO A 73 12.58 -18.23 9.99
CA PRO A 73 12.42 -18.81 8.66
C PRO A 73 10.97 -18.92 8.21
N SER A 74 10.01 -18.80 9.13
CA SER A 74 8.59 -18.91 8.84
C SER A 74 8.08 -17.69 8.08
N VAL A 75 7.09 -17.90 7.20
CA VAL A 75 6.46 -16.87 6.36
C VAL A 75 4.97 -16.79 6.68
N ARG A 76 4.36 -15.60 6.57
CA ARG A 76 2.91 -15.41 6.65
C ARG A 76 2.37 -14.57 5.49
N HIS A 77 1.09 -14.76 5.17
CA HIS A 77 0.34 -13.80 4.38
C HIS A 77 0.17 -12.49 5.16
N TYR A 78 0.13 -11.38 4.43
CA TYR A 78 -0.25 -10.09 4.99
C TYR A 78 -1.14 -9.34 4.00
N THR A 79 -1.97 -8.46 4.57
CA THR A 79 -2.67 -7.38 3.87
C THR A 79 -2.33 -6.10 4.61
N THR A 80 -1.90 -5.06 3.89
CA THR A 80 -1.62 -3.76 4.51
C THR A 80 -2.93 -3.13 5.01
N PRO A 81 -2.87 -2.26 6.03
CA PRO A 81 -3.94 -1.28 6.23
C PRO A 81 -4.20 -0.49 4.95
N VAL A 82 -5.45 -0.04 4.74
CA VAL A 82 -5.79 0.85 3.63
C VAL A 82 -4.96 2.13 3.75
N TYR A 83 -4.27 2.48 2.67
CA TYR A 83 -3.62 3.77 2.53
C TYR A 83 -4.47 4.68 1.66
N SER A 84 -4.83 5.84 2.20
CA SER A 84 -5.66 6.82 1.53
C SER A 84 -4.96 8.16 1.42
N PHE A 85 -5.06 8.80 0.26
CA PHE A 85 -4.55 10.15 0.04
C PHE A 85 -5.31 10.83 -1.11
N GLU A 86 -5.36 12.15 -1.06
CA GLU A 86 -5.98 13.00 -2.08
C GLU A 86 -5.06 13.15 -3.29
N SER A 87 -5.61 12.99 -4.50
CA SER A 87 -4.87 13.24 -5.75
C SER A 87 -5.81 13.39 -6.94
N ARG A 88 -5.25 13.69 -8.11
CA ARG A 88 -5.95 13.57 -9.39
C ARG A 88 -6.05 12.10 -9.80
N TYR A 89 -7.04 11.76 -10.63
CA TYR A 89 -7.15 10.42 -11.16
C TYR A 89 -5.91 10.05 -11.98
N HIS A 90 -5.35 8.88 -11.68
CA HIS A 90 -4.36 8.19 -12.49
C HIS A 90 -4.93 6.83 -12.84
N LYS A 91 -4.85 6.42 -14.10
CA LYS A 91 -5.34 5.11 -14.56
C LYS A 91 -4.54 3.96 -13.95
N GLU A 92 -3.30 4.24 -13.55
CA GLU A 92 -2.35 3.29 -13.02
C GLU A 92 -1.51 3.97 -11.92
N ILE A 93 -1.18 3.21 -10.88
CA ILE A 93 -0.19 3.57 -9.86
C ILE A 93 0.86 2.47 -9.76
N PHE A 94 1.95 2.72 -9.05
CA PHE A 94 3.00 1.72 -8.85
C PHE A 94 3.22 1.38 -7.38
N ILE A 95 3.41 0.10 -7.09
CA ILE A 95 3.77 -0.39 -5.76
C ILE A 95 5.17 -1.00 -5.82
N ARG A 96 6.10 -0.44 -5.03
CA ARG A 96 7.45 -0.97 -4.85
C ARG A 96 7.50 -1.90 -3.64
N GLY A 97 7.83 -3.16 -3.90
CA GLY A 97 8.19 -4.15 -2.90
C GLY A 97 9.67 -4.52 -2.94
N ALA A 98 10.04 -5.51 -2.14
CA ALA A 98 11.39 -6.11 -2.20
C ALA A 98 11.64 -6.89 -3.50
N ASN A 99 10.57 -7.30 -4.19
CA ASN A 99 10.58 -8.02 -5.46
C ASN A 99 10.50 -7.10 -6.69
N GLY A 100 10.63 -5.79 -6.51
CA GLY A 100 10.60 -4.81 -7.61
C GLY A 100 9.37 -3.91 -7.57
N ILE A 101 9.06 -3.30 -8.71
CA ILE A 101 7.91 -2.39 -8.87
C ILE A 101 6.84 -3.13 -9.65
N ILE A 102 5.60 -3.11 -9.15
CA ILE A 102 4.43 -3.64 -9.87
C ILE A 102 3.50 -2.49 -10.27
N PRO A 103 3.03 -2.45 -11.53
CA PRO A 103 1.92 -1.57 -11.92
C PRO A 103 0.60 -2.08 -11.35
N VAL A 104 -0.27 -1.17 -10.95
CA VAL A 104 -1.58 -1.47 -10.38
C VAL A 104 -2.63 -0.63 -11.10
N PRO A 105 -3.55 -1.25 -11.87
CA PRO A 105 -4.65 -0.53 -12.49
C PRO A 105 -5.58 0.04 -11.41
N VAL A 106 -6.15 1.20 -11.69
CA VAL A 106 -7.00 1.93 -10.74
C VAL A 106 -8.45 1.84 -11.17
N ASP A 107 -9.25 1.22 -10.31
CA ASP A 107 -10.70 1.16 -10.46
C ASP A 107 -11.29 2.54 -10.12
N LEU A 108 -11.98 3.15 -11.09
CA LEU A 108 -12.66 4.43 -10.91
C LEU A 108 -14.09 4.19 -10.42
N LEU A 109 -14.38 4.60 -9.18
CA LEU A 109 -15.76 4.67 -8.68
C LEU A 109 -16.35 6.03 -9.05
N ARG A 110 -17.43 6.00 -9.83
CA ARG A 110 -18.23 7.19 -10.16
C ARG A 110 -19.43 7.28 -9.19
N ASP A 111 -19.91 8.50 -8.99
CA ASP A 111 -20.76 9.00 -7.89
C ASP A 111 -22.11 8.28 -7.66
N ASP A 112 -22.45 7.24 -8.41
CA ASP A 112 -23.68 6.47 -8.28
C ASP A 112 -23.63 5.36 -7.21
N THR A 113 -22.47 5.07 -6.61
CA THR A 113 -22.30 4.05 -5.54
C THR A 113 -21.38 4.46 -4.37
N ALA A 114 -21.01 5.75 -4.26
CA ALA A 114 -19.91 6.22 -3.39
C ALA A 114 -20.10 5.99 -1.88
N ASP A 115 -21.32 5.66 -1.41
CA ASP A 115 -21.63 5.51 0.02
C ASP A 115 -21.37 4.10 0.61
N THR A 116 -20.93 3.10 -0.17
CA THR A 116 -20.83 1.71 0.37
C THR A 116 -19.54 0.92 0.09
N ASP A 117 -18.58 1.42 -0.69
CA ASP A 117 -17.43 0.61 -1.14
C ASP A 117 -16.14 0.75 -0.31
N VAL A 118 -16.23 0.50 1.01
CA VAL A 118 -15.03 0.10 1.79
C VAL A 118 -14.76 -1.40 1.62
N ASP A 119 -15.81 -2.19 1.43
CA ASP A 119 -15.72 -3.64 1.33
C ASP A 119 -15.10 -4.09 0.01
N ALA A 120 -15.24 -3.32 -1.07
CA ALA A 120 -14.66 -3.63 -2.38
C ALA A 120 -13.13 -3.86 -2.35
N LEU A 121 -12.38 -3.29 -1.40
CA LEU A 121 -10.94 -3.56 -1.28
C LEU A 121 -10.63 -4.92 -0.64
N TYR A 122 -11.57 -5.50 0.10
CA TYR A 122 -11.40 -6.74 0.86
C TYR A 122 -12.12 -7.95 0.27
N VAL A 123 -13.02 -7.76 -0.70
CA VAL A 123 -13.61 -8.87 -1.46
C VAL A 123 -12.58 -9.39 -2.47
N ASP A 124 -12.14 -10.63 -2.27
CA ASP A 124 -11.34 -11.43 -3.23
C ASP A 124 -12.25 -12.19 -4.20
#